data_AF-A0A382XVL0-F1
#
_entry.id   AF-A0A382XVL0-F1
#
_cell.length_a   1.000
_cell.length_b   1.000
_cell.length_c   1.000
_cell.angle_alpha   90.00
_cell.angle_beta   90.00
_cell.angle_gamma   90.00
#
_symmetry.space_group_name_H-M   'P 1'
#
loop_
_entity.id
_entity.type
_entity.pdbx_description
1 polymer ?
#
loop_
_entity_poly.entity_id
_entity_poly.type
_entity_poly.pdbx_seq_one_letter_code
_entity_poly.pdbx_strand_id
1 'polypeptide(L)'
;SLPNEPKYEETEQPELMPFAQWHEILKLPNCKGFISVDSCLNHFARSAGRKGVVIWGGTRWPQFGYKQNRNINKWWREWDEWDNEKFEPEDPRNIMVEPEVVFEQFEKIYGKELIK
;
A
#
# COMPACT_ATOMS: atom_id res chain seq x y z
N SER A 1 15.76 -0.66 11.67
CA SER A 1 16.15 -0.10 10.36
C SER A 1 17.60 -0.46 10.09
N LEU A 2 17.95 -0.78 8.84
CA LEU A 2 19.35 -1.05 8.47
C LEU A 2 20.14 0.27 8.36
N PRO A 3 21.45 0.29 8.65
CA PRO A 3 22.25 1.52 8.59
C PRO A 3 22.23 2.25 7.24
N ASN A 4 21.92 1.53 6.16
CA ASN A 4 21.90 2.00 4.78
C ASN A 4 20.48 2.20 4.21
N GLU A 5 19.43 2.05 5.01
CA GLU A 5 18.08 2.37 4.54
C GLU A 5 17.94 3.87 4.28
N PRO A 6 17.32 4.27 3.15
CA PRO A 6 17.14 5.67 2.82
C PRO A 6 16.31 6.37 3.91
N LYS A 7 16.76 7.56 4.29
CA LYS A 7 16.04 8.45 5.21
C LYS A 7 15.45 9.61 4.44
N TYR A 8 14.17 9.85 4.67
CA TYR A 8 13.46 10.98 4.10
C TYR A 8 13.22 12.00 5.20
N GLU A 9 13.49 13.28 4.89
CA GLU A 9 13.16 14.38 5.79
C GLU A 9 11.64 14.41 6.06
N GLU A 10 11.25 14.88 7.24
CA GLU A 10 9.85 14.94 7.67
C GLU A 10 9.13 13.58 7.76
N THR A 11 9.89 12.49 7.84
CA THR A 11 9.34 11.14 8.08
C THR A 11 9.82 10.57 9.40
N GLU A 12 8.88 9.94 10.13
CA GLU A 12 9.21 9.17 11.33
C GLU A 12 9.63 7.76 10.92
N GLN A 13 10.83 7.34 11.35
CA GLN A 13 11.32 5.97 11.18
C GLN A 13 11.31 5.25 12.53
N PRO A 14 10.21 4.60 12.89
CA PRO A 14 10.17 3.87 14.14
C PRO A 14 11.09 2.65 14.10
N GLU A 15 12.23 2.71 14.79
CA GLU A 15 13.22 1.62 14.79
C GLU A 15 12.69 0.32 15.40
N LEU A 16 11.80 0.41 16.39
CA LEU A 16 11.22 -0.72 17.13
C LEU A 16 9.77 -0.43 17.58
N MET A 17 8.92 0.06 16.68
CA MET A 17 7.51 0.26 17.02
C MET A 17 6.76 -1.08 17.02
N PRO A 18 6.16 -1.50 18.15
CA PRO A 18 5.37 -2.73 18.21
C PRO A 18 4.17 -2.68 17.26
N PHE A 19 3.77 -3.82 16.69
CA PHE A 19 2.64 -3.89 15.76
C PHE A 19 1.34 -3.28 16.30
N ALA A 20 1.13 -3.35 17.63
CA ALA A 20 -0.01 -2.68 18.27
C ALA A 20 0.00 -1.15 18.04
N GLN A 21 1.16 -0.51 18.10
CA GLN A 21 1.28 0.93 17.86
C GLN A 21 1.04 1.28 16.38
N TRP A 22 1.49 0.45 15.43
CA TRP A 22 1.14 0.62 14.01
C TRP A 22 -0.37 0.57 13.80
N HIS A 23 -1.04 -0.34 14.50
CA HIS A 23 -2.51 -0.46 14.46
C HIS A 23 -3.23 0.75 15.06
N GLU A 24 -2.73 1.30 16.16
CA GLU A 24 -3.30 2.52 16.75
C GLU A 24 -3.12 3.75 15.86
N ILE A 25 -1.98 3.88 15.17
CA ILE A 25 -1.75 4.97 14.20
C ILE A 25 -2.82 4.95 13.09
N LEU A 26 -3.17 3.77 12.58
CA LEU A 26 -4.22 3.61 11.57
C LEU A 26 -5.61 4.05 12.07
N LYS A 27 -5.85 4.07 13.38
CA LYS A 27 -7.13 4.49 13.95
C LYS A 27 -7.22 6.01 14.14
N LEU A 28 -6.10 6.72 14.11
CA LEU A 28 -6.08 8.15 14.36
C LEU A 28 -7.00 8.91 13.38
N PRO A 29 -7.74 9.94 13.84
CA PRO A 29 -8.67 10.69 12.98
C PRO A 29 -8.01 11.37 11.78
N ASN A 30 -6.73 11.74 11.91
CA ASN A 30 -5.93 12.34 10.84
C ASN A 30 -5.22 11.32 9.96
N CYS A 31 -5.30 10.01 10.25
CA CYS A 31 -4.78 8.99 9.36
C CYS A 31 -5.65 8.91 8.09
N LYS A 32 -5.09 9.43 7.00
CA LYS A 32 -5.72 9.47 5.68
C LYS A 32 -5.59 8.18 4.91
N GLY A 33 -5.14 7.07 5.49
CA GLY A 33 -4.94 5.81 4.78
C GLY A 33 -3.50 5.33 4.83
N PHE A 34 -3.16 4.38 3.98
CA PHE A 34 -1.83 3.77 3.95
C PHE A 34 -1.37 3.46 2.52
N ILE A 35 -0.06 3.36 2.35
CA ILE A 35 0.60 2.81 1.16
C ILE A 35 1.51 1.70 1.66
N SER A 36 1.44 0.52 1.07
CA SER A 36 2.24 -0.64 1.49
C SER A 36 2.48 -1.59 0.32
N VAL A 37 3.48 -2.46 0.46
CA VAL A 37 3.54 -3.72 -0.29
C VAL A 37 2.63 -4.78 0.35
N ASP A 38 2.60 -5.98 -0.20
CA ASP A 38 2.01 -7.16 0.47
C ASP A 38 2.71 -7.44 1.81
N SER A 39 2.16 -6.88 2.89
CA SER A 39 2.73 -6.90 4.24
C SER A 39 1.64 -6.92 5.31
N CYS A 40 2.03 -7.13 6.57
CA CYS A 40 1.10 -7.10 7.71
C CYS A 40 0.30 -5.79 7.83
N LEU A 41 0.85 -4.67 7.35
CA LEU A 41 0.19 -3.36 7.41
C LEU A 41 -1.14 -3.35 6.66
N ASN A 42 -1.23 -4.04 5.51
CA ASN A 42 -2.47 -4.20 4.75
C ASN A 42 -3.59 -4.86 5.59
N HIS A 43 -3.23 -5.87 6.37
CA HIS A 43 -4.17 -6.59 7.24
C HIS A 43 -4.56 -5.77 8.48
N PHE A 44 -3.62 -5.04 9.06
CA PHE A 44 -3.90 -4.11 10.16
C PHE A 44 -4.84 -2.99 9.73
N ALA A 45 -4.62 -2.42 8.53
CA ALA A 45 -5.45 -1.37 7.99
C ALA A 45 -6.89 -1.83 7.78
N ARG A 46 -7.10 -3.07 7.33
CA ARG A 46 -8.44 -3.66 7.21
C ARG A 46 -9.20 -3.67 8.53
N SER A 47 -8.57 -4.12 9.62
CA SER A 47 -9.23 -4.17 10.94
C SER A 47 -9.41 -2.78 11.56
N ALA A 48 -8.58 -1.80 11.18
CA ALA A 48 -8.72 -0.40 11.57
C ALA A 48 -9.72 0.39 10.69
N GLY A 49 -10.36 -0.25 9.70
CA GLY A 49 -11.30 0.41 8.78
C GLY A 49 -10.65 1.41 7.82
N ARG A 50 -9.34 1.27 7.56
CA ARG A 50 -8.59 2.14 6.63
C ARG A 50 -8.41 1.48 5.27
N LYS A 51 -8.54 2.31 4.25
CA LYS A 51 -8.27 1.99 2.86
C LYS A 51 -6.88 2.49 2.50
N GLY A 52 -6.28 1.90 1.49
CA GLY A 52 -4.95 2.28 1.06
C GLY A 52 -4.62 1.74 -0.33
N VAL A 53 -3.37 1.99 -0.71
CA VAL A 53 -2.76 1.42 -1.92
C VAL A 53 -1.86 0.26 -1.50
N VAL A 54 -2.05 -0.90 -2.14
CA VAL A 54 -1.20 -2.07 -1.93
C VAL A 54 -0.50 -2.40 -3.24
N ILE A 55 0.83 -2.44 -3.21
CA ILE A 55 1.69 -2.73 -4.36
C ILE A 55 2.05 -4.21 -4.31
N TRP A 56 1.69 -4.95 -5.37
CA TRP A 56 1.83 -6.40 -5.44
C TRP A 56 3.01 -6.81 -6.31
N GLY A 57 3.84 -7.70 -5.78
CA GLY A 57 4.94 -8.34 -6.50
C GLY A 57 4.52 -9.69 -7.07
N GLY A 58 5.20 -10.76 -6.64
CA GLY A 58 4.90 -12.15 -7.03
C GLY A 58 3.72 -12.79 -6.29
N THR A 59 3.01 -12.05 -5.44
CA THR A 59 1.82 -12.53 -4.71
C THR A 59 0.54 -11.97 -5.32
N ARG A 60 -0.60 -12.64 -5.05
CA ARG A 60 -1.89 -12.34 -5.69
C ARG A 60 -2.82 -11.60 -4.75
N TRP A 61 -3.22 -10.38 -5.12
CA TRP A 61 -4.17 -9.62 -4.30
C TRP A 61 -5.55 -10.27 -4.17
N PRO A 62 -6.09 -11.02 -5.17
CA PRO A 62 -7.35 -11.72 -4.96
C PRO A 62 -7.28 -12.80 -3.88
N GLN A 63 -6.08 -13.27 -3.51
CA GLN A 63 -5.88 -14.29 -2.48
C GLN A 63 -5.60 -13.68 -1.10
N PHE A 64 -4.73 -12.67 -1.03
CA PHE A 64 -4.24 -12.12 0.24
C PHE A 64 -4.68 -10.67 0.51
N GLY A 65 -5.26 -10.01 -0.48
CA GLY A 65 -5.65 -8.60 -0.43
C GLY A 65 -7.10 -8.35 -0.01
N TYR A 66 -7.48 -7.08 -0.07
CA TYR A 66 -8.85 -6.63 0.21
C TYR A 66 -9.37 -5.74 -0.92
N LYS A 67 -10.61 -5.99 -1.36
CA LYS A 67 -11.27 -5.23 -2.45
C LYS A 67 -11.41 -3.74 -2.18
N GLN A 68 -11.44 -3.33 -0.91
CA GLN A 68 -11.57 -1.91 -0.53
C GLN A 68 -10.32 -1.07 -0.82
N ASN A 69 -9.17 -1.73 -1.03
CA ASN A 69 -7.90 -1.09 -1.32
C ASN A 69 -7.74 -0.93 -2.84
N ARG A 70 -6.89 0.00 -3.25
CA ARG A 70 -6.35 0.03 -4.61
C ARG A 70 -5.19 -0.96 -4.67
N ASN A 71 -5.45 -2.12 -5.25
CA ASN A 71 -4.44 -3.17 -5.42
C ASN A 71 -3.83 -2.99 -6.81
N ILE A 72 -2.54 -2.68 -6.86
CA ILE A 72 -1.84 -2.35 -8.11
C ILE A 72 -0.55 -3.14 -8.24
N ASN A 73 -0.11 -3.30 -9.47
CA ASN A 73 1.25 -3.70 -9.81
C ASN A 73 1.65 -3.02 -11.13
N LYS A 74 2.79 -3.38 -11.70
CA LYS A 74 3.26 -2.80 -12.96
C LYS A 74 2.25 -2.93 -14.12
N TRP A 75 1.52 -4.04 -14.18
CA TRP A 75 0.67 -4.45 -15.29
C TRP A 75 -0.79 -4.04 -15.11
N TRP A 76 -1.27 -3.95 -13.87
CA TRP A 76 -2.63 -3.59 -13.49
C TRP A 76 -2.57 -2.36 -12.60
N ARG A 77 -2.70 -1.20 -13.24
CA ARG A 77 -2.53 0.11 -12.59
C ARG A 77 -3.86 0.72 -12.16
N GLU A 78 -4.98 0.21 -12.68
CA GLU A 78 -6.31 0.58 -12.21
C GLU A 78 -6.91 -0.49 -11.29
N TRP A 79 -7.90 -0.07 -10.52
CA TRP A 79 -8.59 -0.93 -9.57
C TRP A 79 -9.40 -2.01 -10.30
N ASP A 80 -9.28 -3.25 -9.81
CA ASP A 80 -10.04 -4.43 -10.27
C ASP A 80 -9.63 -4.96 -11.67
N GLU A 81 -8.46 -4.57 -12.20
CA GLU A 81 -7.94 -5.06 -13.49
C GLU A 81 -7.20 -6.41 -13.42
N TRP A 82 -7.30 -7.17 -12.32
CA TRP A 82 -6.51 -8.39 -12.16
C TRP A 82 -6.77 -9.42 -13.25
N ASP A 83 -5.70 -9.80 -13.95
CA ASP A 83 -5.74 -10.76 -15.03
C ASP A 83 -4.80 -11.94 -14.72
N ASN A 84 -5.38 -13.11 -14.37
CA ASN A 84 -4.58 -14.29 -14.05
C ASN A 84 -3.76 -14.81 -15.23
N GLU A 85 -4.18 -14.54 -16.47
CA GLU A 85 -3.46 -15.02 -17.66
C GLU A 85 -2.20 -14.21 -17.92
N LYS A 86 -2.15 -12.97 -17.44
CA LYS A 86 -1.00 -12.06 -17.58
C LYS A 86 -0.10 -12.03 -16.34
N PHE A 87 -0.41 -12.82 -15.31
CA PHE A 87 0.38 -12.86 -14.08
C PHE A 87 1.52 -13.86 -14.15
N GLU A 88 2.75 -13.35 -14.19
CA GLU A 88 3.97 -14.14 -14.03
C GLU A 88 4.57 -13.83 -12.63
N PRO A 89 4.38 -14.70 -11.62
CA PRO A 89 4.83 -14.45 -10.25
C PRO A 89 6.34 -14.13 -10.14
N GLU A 90 7.14 -14.77 -10.99
CA GLU A 90 8.60 -14.66 -11.00
C GLU A 90 9.10 -13.40 -11.69
N ASP A 91 8.23 -12.63 -12.35
CA ASP A 91 8.63 -11.38 -13.00
C ASP A 91 9.02 -10.33 -11.95
N PRO A 92 10.30 -9.97 -11.82
CA PRO A 92 10.75 -9.00 -10.82
C PRO A 92 10.18 -7.60 -11.09
N ARG A 93 9.64 -7.37 -12.29
CA ARG A 93 9.05 -6.10 -12.69
C ARG A 93 7.65 -5.90 -12.10
N ASN A 94 7.00 -6.92 -11.54
CA ASN A 94 5.66 -6.79 -10.94
C ASN A 94 5.58 -5.64 -9.94
N ILE A 95 6.60 -5.49 -9.08
CA ILE A 95 6.66 -4.44 -8.05
C ILE A 95 7.04 -3.06 -8.60
N MET A 96 7.51 -2.96 -9.84
CA MET A 96 7.98 -1.70 -10.44
C MET A 96 6.81 -0.83 -10.91
N VAL A 97 6.13 -0.23 -9.95
CA VAL A 97 5.08 0.79 -10.13
C VAL A 97 5.69 2.17 -9.97
N GLU A 98 5.37 3.07 -10.90
CA GLU A 98 5.84 4.47 -10.84
C GLU A 98 5.23 5.19 -9.61
N PRO A 99 6.01 5.99 -8.87
CA PRO A 99 5.51 6.72 -7.69
C PRO A 99 4.28 7.60 -7.97
N GLU A 100 4.21 8.21 -9.14
CA GLU A 100 3.08 9.06 -9.56
C GLU A 100 1.79 8.24 -9.61
N VAL A 101 1.84 7.02 -10.16
CA VAL A 101 0.69 6.11 -10.21
C VAL A 101 0.25 5.70 -8.80
N VAL A 102 1.20 5.45 -7.90
CA VAL A 102 0.88 5.14 -6.49
C VAL A 102 0.12 6.30 -5.85
N PHE A 103 0.59 7.53 -6.07
CA PHE A 103 -0.03 8.73 -5.49
C PHE A 103 -1.41 9.00 -6.09
N GLU A 104 -1.56 8.93 -7.41
CA GLU A 104 -2.86 9.06 -8.10
C GLU A 104 -3.89 8.05 -7.56
N GLN A 105 -3.48 6.80 -7.37
CA GLN A 105 -4.36 5.77 -6.81
C GLN A 105 -4.71 6.07 -5.35
N PHE A 106 -3.78 6.64 -4.57
CA PHE A 106 -4.05 7.07 -3.20
C PHE A 106 -5.08 8.20 -3.16
N GLU A 107 -4.96 9.21 -4.02
CA GLU A 107 -5.94 10.30 -4.15
C GLU A 107 -7.34 9.79 -4.53
N LYS A 108 -7.42 8.79 -5.42
CA LYS A 108 -8.68 8.13 -5.84
C LYS A 108 -9.39 7.39 -4.70
N ILE A 109 -8.79 7.20 -3.52
CA ILE A 109 -9.45 6.58 -2.35
C ILE A 109 -10.36 7.57 -1.62
N TYR A 110 -9.97 8.85 -1.59
CA TYR A 110 -10.63 9.89 -0.77
C TYR A 110 -11.32 10.98 -1.61
N GLY A 111 -11.10 11.01 -2.92
CA GLY A 111 -11.48 12.14 -3.76
C GLY A 111 -10.45 13.28 -3.67
N LYS A 112 -10.56 14.30 -4.52
CA LYS A 112 -9.61 15.44 -4.65
C LYS A 112 -9.51 16.37 -3.43
N GLU A 113 -9.77 15.89 -2.21
CA GLU A 113 -9.78 16.67 -0.97
C GLU A 113 -8.48 16.61 -0.16
N LEU A 114 -7.47 15.85 -0.62
CA LEU A 114 -6.20 15.67 0.12
C LEU A 114 -5.20 16.83 -0.07
N ILE A 115 -5.47 17.77 -0.97
CA ILE A 115 -4.66 18.98 -1.15
C ILE A 115 -5.47 20.19 -0.64
N LYS A 116 -5.08 20.71 0.52
CA LYS A 116 -5.35 22.09 0.91
C LYS A 116 -4.03 22.81 1.11
#